data_AF-A0A2V5QQS8-F1
#
_entry.id   AF-A0A2V5QQS8-F1
#
_cell.length_a   1.000
_cell.length_b   1.000
_cell.length_c   1.000
_cell.angle_alpha   90.00
_cell.angle_beta   90.00
_cell.angle_gamma   90.00
#
_symmetry.space_group_name_H-M   'P 1'
#
loop_
_entity.id
_entity.type
_entity.pdbx_description
1 polymer ?
#
loop_
_entity_poly.entity_id
_entity_poly.type
_entity_poly.pdbx_seq_one_letter_code
_entity_poly.pdbx_strand_id
1 'polypeptide(L)'
;MIVAYDGASFAGWQSQSHRNTIQDHLERAFERVAGAPVRVHGAGRTDAGVHALAQCAHVDLANKILPPARWTEALNALLPPAIRVMRCQYVSDHFHARLSAKGKIYR
;
A
#
# COMPACT_ATOMS: atom_id res chain seq x y z
N MET A 1 -0.28 -1.87 -6.62
CA MET A 1 0.77 -0.86 -6.39
C MET A 1 2.06 -1.51 -5.87
N ILE A 2 3.19 -0.83 -6.08
CA ILE A 2 4.49 -1.13 -5.44
C ILE A 2 4.80 -0.01 -4.46
N VAL A 3 5.13 -0.36 -3.21
CA VAL A 3 5.33 0.57 -2.10
C VAL A 3 6.73 0.38 -1.52
N ALA A 4 7.47 1.47 -1.39
CA ALA A 4 8.69 1.53 -0.59
C ALA A 4 8.39 2.24 0.73
N TYR A 5 9.01 1.79 1.82
CA TYR A 5 8.90 2.50 3.09
C TYR A 5 10.10 2.30 4.00
N ASP A 6 10.40 3.36 4.74
CA ASP A 6 11.22 3.29 5.95
C ASP A 6 10.30 2.95 7.14
N GLY A 7 10.45 1.74 7.68
CA GLY A 7 9.60 1.22 8.75
C GLY A 7 9.87 1.79 10.14
N ALA A 8 10.94 2.56 10.35
CA ALA A 8 11.46 2.90 11.69
C ALA A 8 10.40 3.53 12.62
N SER A 9 9.50 4.37 12.08
CA SER A 9 8.47 5.07 12.85
C SER A 9 7.09 4.39 12.84
N PHE A 10 6.98 3.18 12.31
CA PHE A 10 5.71 2.48 12.12
C PHE A 10 5.68 1.13 12.83
N ALA A 11 4.50 0.74 13.32
CA ALA A 11 4.31 -0.55 13.98
C ALA A 11 4.10 -1.71 12.96
N GLY A 12 4.88 -1.68 11.88
CA GLY A 12 4.90 -2.69 10.84
C GLY A 12 3.84 -2.47 9.78
N TRP A 13 3.57 -3.53 9.01
CA TRP A 13 2.67 -3.49 7.86
C TRP A 13 1.19 -3.46 8.24
N GLN A 14 0.76 -4.42 9.07
CA GLN A 14 -0.64 -4.79 9.24
C GLN A 14 -1.35 -3.86 10.22
N SER A 15 -2.53 -3.33 9.87
CA SER A 15 -3.36 -2.51 10.77
C SER A 15 -3.52 -3.08 12.17
N GLN A 16 -3.42 -2.20 13.17
CA GLN A 16 -3.60 -2.48 14.60
C GLN A 16 -4.43 -1.36 15.26
N SER A 17 -4.82 -1.55 16.52
CA SER A 17 -5.70 -0.62 17.26
C SER A 17 -5.15 0.81 17.37
N HIS A 18 -3.83 0.97 17.51
CA HIS A 18 -3.17 2.28 17.61
C HIS A 18 -3.04 3.00 16.24
N ARG A 19 -3.43 2.33 15.14
CA ARG A 19 -3.48 2.84 13.77
C ARG A 19 -2.20 3.57 13.31
N ASN A 20 -1.02 3.02 13.57
CA ASN A 20 0.26 3.58 13.10
C ASN A 20 1.05 2.56 12.28
N THR A 21 0.40 1.95 11.30
CA THR A 21 1.01 0.94 10.43
C THR A 21 0.99 1.40 8.98
N ILE A 22 1.82 0.79 8.13
CA ILE A 22 1.89 1.13 6.71
C ILE A 22 0.50 0.97 6.04
N GLN A 23 -0.23 -0.08 6.39
CA GLN A 23 -1.59 -0.31 5.88
C GLN A 23 -2.54 0.83 6.26
N ASP A 24 -2.52 1.30 7.51
CA ASP A 24 -3.42 2.37 7.94
C ASP A 24 -3.18 3.68 7.19
N HIS A 25 -1.91 4.03 6.97
CA HIS A 25 -1.55 5.24 6.22
C HIS A 25 -1.96 5.13 4.74
N LEU A 26 -1.78 3.96 4.12
CA LEU A 26 -2.23 3.72 2.74
C LEU A 26 -3.76 3.77 2.63
N GLU A 27 -4.49 3.09 3.53
CA GLU A 27 -5.95 3.06 3.51
C GLU A 27 -6.55 4.46 3.68
N ARG A 28 -6.02 5.29 4.58
CA ARG A 28 -6.45 6.70 4.71
C ARG A 28 -6.17 7.54 3.47
N ALA A 29 -5.00 7.35 2.85
CA ALA A 29 -4.65 8.08 1.64
C ALA A 29 -5.60 7.70 0.49
N PHE A 30 -5.91 6.42 0.33
CA PHE A 30 -6.91 5.97 -0.64
C PHE A 30 -8.30 6.52 -0.32
N GLU A 31 -8.77 6.41 0.93
CA GLU A 31 -10.09 6.89 1.33
C GLU A 31 -10.27 8.37 1.00
N ARG A 32 -9.25 9.20 1.26
CA ARG A 32 -9.29 10.62 0.95
C ARG A 32 -9.38 10.94 -0.54
N VAL A 33 -8.83 10.09 -1.41
CA VAL A 33 -8.87 10.27 -2.87
C VAL A 33 -10.11 9.62 -3.48
N ALA A 34 -10.51 8.45 -2.98
CA ALA A 34 -11.63 7.65 -3.48
C ALA A 34 -12.98 8.09 -2.92
N GLY A 35 -13.00 8.82 -1.81
CA GLY A 35 -14.22 9.25 -1.12
C GLY A 35 -14.95 8.13 -0.37
N ALA A 36 -14.33 6.95 -0.24
CA ALA A 36 -14.89 5.80 0.45
C ALA A 36 -13.76 4.95 1.06
N PRO A 37 -14.02 4.27 2.21
CA PRO A 37 -13.02 3.41 2.83
C PRO A 37 -12.66 2.24 1.91
N VAL A 38 -11.39 1.86 1.94
CA VAL A 38 -10.87 0.73 1.16
C VAL A 38 -10.05 -0.18 2.03
N ARG A 39 -9.85 -1.43 1.58
CA ARG A 39 -8.93 -2.37 2.21
C ARG A 39 -7.67 -2.55 1.38
N VAL A 40 -6.52 -2.35 1.98
CA VAL A 40 -5.22 -2.60 1.33
C VAL A 40 -4.71 -3.98 1.69
N HIS A 41 -4.34 -4.76 0.67
CA HIS A 41 -3.85 -6.12 0.80
C HIS A 41 -2.39 -6.20 0.33
N GLY A 42 -1.46 -6.42 1.26
CA GLY A 42 -0.03 -6.60 0.98
C GLY A 42 0.33 -8.02 0.55
N ALA A 43 1.45 -8.17 -0.17
CA ALA A 43 2.02 -9.47 -0.51
C ALA A 43 2.59 -10.20 0.71
N GLY A 44 3.10 -9.47 1.69
CA GLY A 44 3.53 -9.99 2.98
C GLY A 44 3.28 -8.99 4.11
N ARG A 45 3.44 -9.46 5.35
CA ARG A 45 3.52 -8.61 6.53
C ARG A 45 4.99 -8.34 6.84
N THR A 46 5.26 -7.19 7.41
CA THR A 46 6.53 -6.83 8.02
C THR A 46 6.26 -6.39 9.46
N ASP A 47 7.19 -6.71 10.35
CA ASP A 47 7.10 -6.35 11.76
C ASP A 47 7.45 -4.87 11.98
N ALA A 48 7.23 -4.37 13.19
CA ALA A 48 7.57 -3.01 13.56
C ALA A 48 9.04 -2.68 13.27
N GLY A 49 9.30 -1.50 12.71
CA GLY A 49 10.64 -1.06 12.33
C GLY A 49 11.18 -1.63 11.00
N VAL A 50 10.61 -2.72 10.46
CA VAL A 50 11.12 -3.34 9.23
C VAL A 50 10.82 -2.47 8.00
N HIS A 51 11.80 -2.30 7.13
CA HIS A 51 11.70 -1.50 5.90
C HIS A 51 11.26 -2.35 4.70
N ALA A 52 10.87 -1.71 3.60
CA ALA A 52 10.69 -2.37 2.31
C ALA A 52 11.12 -1.51 1.13
N LEU A 53 11.82 -2.13 0.19
CA LEU A 53 12.19 -1.49 -1.08
C LEU A 53 11.04 -1.53 -2.11
N ALA A 54 10.23 -2.60 -2.10
CA ALA A 54 9.22 -2.83 -3.13
C ALA A 54 8.11 -3.79 -2.65
N GLN A 55 7.45 -3.47 -1.53
CA GLN A 55 6.28 -4.23 -1.08
C GLN A 55 5.16 -4.13 -2.11
N CYS A 56 4.71 -5.27 -2.64
CA CYS A 56 3.56 -5.31 -3.53
C CYS A 56 2.27 -5.28 -2.72
N ALA A 57 1.30 -4.49 -3.15
CA ALA A 57 -0.03 -4.45 -2.54
C ALA A 57 -1.11 -4.19 -3.59
N HIS A 58 -2.35 -4.56 -3.29
CA HIS A 58 -3.52 -4.20 -4.10
C HIS A 58 -4.65 -3.67 -3.22
N VAL A 59 -5.62 -3.07 -3.88
CA VAL A 59 -6.86 -2.55 -3.33
C VAL A 59 -7.91 -2.70 -4.42
N ASP A 60 -9.13 -3.04 -4.02
CA ASP A 60 -10.28 -3.06 -4.90
C ASP A 60 -11.00 -1.72 -4.82
N LEU A 61 -11.27 -1.14 -5.99
CA LEU A 61 -11.97 0.13 -6.12
C LEU A 61 -13.24 -0.11 -6.92
N ALA A 62 -14.36 0.48 -6.47
CA ALA A 62 -15.64 0.34 -7.17
C ALA A 62 -15.56 0.86 -8.61
N ASN A 63 -14.81 1.94 -8.84
CA ASN A 63 -14.70 2.61 -10.14
C ASN A 63 -13.26 3.06 -10.43
N LYS A 64 -12.92 3.13 -11.72
CA LYS A 64 -11.63 3.66 -12.21
C LYS A 64 -11.67 5.19 -12.30
N ILE A 65 -11.56 5.87 -11.15
CA ILE A 65 -11.69 7.33 -11.07
C ILE A 65 -10.44 8.12 -11.50
N LEU A 66 -9.26 7.47 -11.53
CA LEU A 66 -7.99 8.10 -11.91
C LEU A 66 -7.12 7.13 -12.71
N PRO A 67 -6.36 7.58 -13.72
CA PRO A 67 -5.38 6.74 -14.38
C PRO A 67 -4.24 6.34 -13.40
N PRO A 68 -3.54 5.21 -13.62
CA PRO A 68 -2.57 4.69 -12.66
C PRO A 68 -1.44 5.65 -12.25
N ALA A 69 -0.95 6.48 -13.18
CA ALA A 69 0.07 7.48 -12.84
C ALA A 69 -0.45 8.53 -11.83
N ARG A 70 -1.70 8.98 -11.99
CA ARG A 70 -2.33 9.95 -11.09
C ARG A 70 -2.61 9.37 -9.70
N TRP A 71 -2.86 8.06 -9.59
CA TRP A 71 -2.88 7.40 -8.28
C TRP A 71 -1.55 7.51 -7.56
N THR A 72 -0.44 7.28 -8.26
CA THR A 72 0.90 7.40 -7.68
C THR A 72 1.14 8.80 -7.12
N GLU A 73 0.83 9.83 -7.92
CA GLU A 73 0.95 11.25 -7.52
C GLU A 73 0.05 11.59 -6.33
N ALA A 74 -1.25 11.27 -6.42
CA ALA A 74 -2.24 11.60 -5.40
C ALA A 74 -1.94 10.95 -4.05
N LEU A 75 -1.54 9.66 -4.04
CA LEU A 75 -1.19 8.96 -2.82
C LEU A 75 0.08 9.56 -2.19
N ASN A 76 1.13 9.80 -2.98
CA ASN A 76 2.37 10.37 -2.47
C ASN A 76 2.23 11.81 -1.94
N ALA A 77 1.26 12.58 -2.44
CA ALA A 77 0.92 13.89 -1.91
C ALA A 77 0.30 13.85 -0.50
N LEU A 78 -0.30 12.71 -0.12
CA LEU A 78 -0.97 12.51 1.17
C LEU A 78 -0.15 11.68 2.15
N LEU A 79 0.74 10.83 1.65
CA LEU A 79 1.52 9.90 2.47
C LEU A 79 2.70 10.60 3.15
N PRO A 80 3.04 10.21 4.41
CA PRO A 80 4.26 10.65 5.07
C PRO A 80 5.50 10.40 4.20
N PRO A 81 6.56 11.23 4.29
CA PRO A 81 7.78 11.06 3.49
C PRO A 81 8.40 9.66 3.51
N ALA A 82 8.26 8.97 4.64
CA ALA A 82 8.76 7.62 4.85
C ALA A 82 7.97 6.52 4.11
N ILE A 83 6.84 6.83 3.45
CA ILE A 83 6.05 5.87 2.66
C ILE A 83 5.89 6.43 1.24
N ARG A 84 6.33 5.67 0.25
CA ARG A 84 6.25 6.07 -1.16
C ARG A 84 5.65 4.97 -2.02
N VAL A 85 4.61 5.33 -2.74
CA VAL A 85 4.08 4.54 -3.84
C VAL A 85 4.98 4.78 -5.05
N MET A 86 5.64 3.72 -5.51
CA MET A 86 6.57 3.79 -6.64
C MET A 86 5.87 3.62 -7.97
N ARG A 87 4.81 2.80 -7.99
CA ARG A 87 4.04 2.51 -9.20
C ARG A 87 2.64 2.00 -8.87
N CYS A 88 1.65 2.51 -9.59
CA CYS A 88 0.31 1.94 -9.67
C CYS A 88 0.04 1.37 -11.06
N GLN A 89 -0.80 0.33 -11.11
CA GLN A 89 -1.28 -0.29 -12.35
C GLN A 89 -2.65 -0.93 -12.08
N TYR A 90 -3.52 -0.93 -13.09
CA TYR A 90 -4.69 -1.79 -13.07
C TYR A 90 -4.27 -3.23 -13.37
N VAL A 91 -4.94 -4.17 -12.73
CA VAL A 91 -4.67 -5.61 -12.83
C VAL A 91 -5.96 -6.35 -13.08
N SER A 92 -5.87 -7.63 -13.42
CA SER A 92 -7.03 -8.53 -13.50
C SER A 92 -7.66 -8.70 -12.12
N ASP A 93 -8.98 -8.89 -12.08
CA ASP A 93 -9.76 -9.19 -10.87
C ASP A 93 -9.35 -10.52 -10.21
N HIS A 94 -8.57 -11.37 -10.90
CA HIS A 94 -7.99 -12.59 -10.33
C HIS A 94 -6.66 -12.36 -9.61
N PHE A 95 -6.08 -11.17 -9.69
CA PHE A 95 -4.83 -10.85 -9.01
C PHE A 95 -5.08 -10.64 -7.53
N HIS A 96 -4.30 -11.30 -6.68
CA HIS A 96 -4.27 -11.00 -5.26
C HIS A 96 -2.83 -10.94 -4.78
N ALA A 97 -2.37 -9.77 -4.31
CA ALA A 97 -0.95 -9.51 -3.99
C ALA A 97 -0.29 -10.60 -3.14
N ARG A 98 -1.00 -11.16 -2.15
CA ARG A 98 -0.51 -12.27 -1.31
C ARG A 98 -0.49 -13.64 -2.00
N LEU A 99 -1.53 -13.97 -2.77
CA LEU A 99 -1.75 -15.32 -3.29
C LEU A 99 -1.09 -15.53 -4.65
N SER A 100 -1.00 -14.46 -5.45
CA SER A 100 -0.32 -14.47 -6.74
C SER A 100 1.21 -14.39 -6.61
N ALA A 101 1.73 -14.03 -5.44
CA ALA A 101 3.17 -13.95 -5.18
C ALA A 101 3.84 -15.34 -5.30
N LYS A 102 4.96 -15.41 -6.03
CA LYS A 102 5.75 -16.65 -6.20
C LYS A 102 6.92 -16.79 -5.23
N GLY A 103 7.34 -15.69 -4.63
CA GLY A 103 8.45 -15.65 -3.68
C GLY A 103 8.59 -14.25 -3.09
N LYS A 104 9.40 -14.15 -2.03
CA LYS A 104 9.75 -12.91 -1.33
C LYS A 104 11.24 -12.94 -1.04
N ILE A 105 11.88 -11.78 -1.11
CA ILE A 105 13.31 -11.63 -0.88
C ILE A 105 13.50 -10.62 0.24
N TYR A 106 14.34 -10.95 1.20
CA TYR A 106 14.75 -10.10 2.33
C TYR A 106 16.27 -9.91 2.26
N ARG A 107 16.76 -8.79 2.79
CA ARG A 107 18.19 -8.43 2.85
C ARG A 107 18.51 -7.86 4.22
#